data_AF-A0A9D8D5J7-F1
#
_entry.id   AF-A0A9D8D5J7-F1
#
_cell.length_a   1.000
_cell.length_b   1.000
_cell.length_c   1.000
_cell.angle_alpha   90.00
_cell.angle_beta   90.00
_cell.angle_gamma   90.00
#
_symmetry.space_group_name_H-M   'P 1'
#
loop_
_entity.id
_entity.type
_entity.pdbx_description
1 polymer ?
#
loop_
_entity_poly.entity_id
_entity_poly.type
_entity_poly.pdbx_seq_one_letter_code
_entity_poly.pdbx_strand_id
1 'polypeptide(L)'
;MTDWRPDKLSRRLPNLQARARLQGAIRQWFASEGFVEVETPVLQMAPGAEVHLAGFATHWELPDGEERERWLHSSPEFAMKKLLAGGVPRLFQFARVFRNAEGSALHYPEFTLLEWYRAGADYETIMQDSARLLALADVSELRWGDRRCDPRAEPERLTVAEAFRRYAGVDLLATVGHADRLARDSGVAMHAGDSWDDVFFRVMFDKIEGQLGVGRPTILCEYPIGMAALARAKPGDPRVAERFELYVCGVELANAFGELTDPAVQRARLQADMDEKERLYGVRWPIDEDFLAALEHGLPPCSGIALGFDRLAMLTTGASHIEDVLWLPVR
;
A
#
# COMPACT_ATOMS: atom_id res chain seq x y z
N MET A 1 -20.42 -11.26 -16.98
CA MET A 1 -20.81 -11.67 -15.60
C MET A 1 -21.65 -12.94 -15.55
N THR A 2 -21.03 -14.12 -15.53
CA THR A 2 -21.72 -15.40 -15.20
C THR A 2 -20.96 -16.18 -14.14
N ASP A 3 -20.09 -15.54 -13.35
CA ASP A 3 -19.13 -16.22 -12.47
C ASP A 3 -19.77 -16.81 -11.21
N TRP A 4 -21.05 -16.48 -11.00
CA TRP A 4 -21.95 -17.14 -10.06
C TRP A 4 -22.41 -18.53 -10.54
N ARG A 5 -22.26 -18.88 -11.82
CA ARG A 5 -22.68 -20.20 -12.33
C ARG A 5 -21.91 -21.33 -11.63
N PRO A 6 -22.57 -22.44 -11.23
CA PRO A 6 -21.93 -23.50 -10.46
C PRO A 6 -20.63 -24.07 -11.07
N ASP A 7 -20.56 -24.22 -12.40
CA ASP A 7 -19.38 -24.72 -13.11
C ASP A 7 -18.18 -23.77 -13.07
N LYS A 8 -18.42 -22.45 -13.01
CA LYS A 8 -17.39 -21.43 -12.88
C LYS A 8 -17.00 -21.21 -11.42
N LEU A 9 -17.98 -21.10 -10.53
CA LEU A 9 -17.74 -20.91 -9.11
C LEU A 9 -16.98 -22.09 -8.49
N SER A 10 -17.33 -23.33 -8.85
CA SER A 10 -16.66 -24.53 -8.33
C SER A 10 -15.16 -24.58 -8.63
N ARG A 11 -14.71 -24.01 -9.77
CA ARG A 11 -13.29 -23.92 -10.12
C ARG A 11 -12.51 -22.98 -9.20
N ARG A 12 -13.13 -21.88 -8.77
CA ARG A 12 -12.54 -20.86 -7.89
C ARG A 12 -12.76 -21.13 -6.40
N LEU A 13 -13.73 -21.99 -6.07
CA LEU A 13 -14.14 -22.26 -4.69
C LEU A 13 -12.98 -22.67 -3.76
N PRO A 14 -12.02 -23.51 -4.16
CA PRO A 14 -10.86 -23.80 -3.30
C PRO A 14 -10.06 -22.55 -2.92
N ASN A 15 -9.85 -21.63 -3.87
CA ASN A 15 -9.15 -20.37 -3.65
C ASN A 15 -9.94 -19.45 -2.71
N LEU A 16 -11.25 -19.34 -2.93
CA LEU A 16 -12.16 -18.54 -2.10
C LEU A 16 -12.23 -19.06 -0.65
N GLN A 17 -12.21 -20.38 -0.47
CA GLN A 17 -12.16 -21.00 0.85
C GLN A 17 -10.81 -20.80 1.54
N ALA A 18 -9.69 -20.88 0.80
CA ALA A 18 -8.37 -20.58 1.33
C ALA A 18 -8.26 -19.12 1.80
N ARG A 19 -8.76 -18.18 0.98
CA ARG A 19 -8.91 -16.77 1.35
C ARG A 19 -9.68 -16.61 2.66
N ALA A 20 -10.83 -17.26 2.80
CA ALA A 20 -11.66 -17.15 4.00
C ALA A 20 -10.96 -17.70 5.25
N ARG A 21 -10.26 -18.84 5.14
CA ARG A 21 -9.45 -19.39 6.24
C ARG A 21 -8.32 -18.44 6.64
N LEU A 22 -7.61 -17.88 5.66
CA LEU A 22 -6.54 -16.93 5.91
C LEU A 22 -7.08 -15.66 6.61
N GLN A 23 -8.18 -15.11 6.14
CA GLN A 23 -8.82 -13.95 6.78
C GLN A 23 -9.17 -14.25 8.25
N GLY A 24 -9.70 -15.44 8.52
CA GLY A 24 -10.02 -15.89 9.89
C GLY A 24 -8.77 -16.01 10.76
N ALA A 25 -7.69 -16.61 10.25
CA ALA A 25 -6.41 -16.73 10.97
C ALA A 25 -5.81 -15.37 11.30
N ILE A 26 -5.84 -14.43 10.35
CA ILE A 26 -5.34 -13.07 10.55
C ILE A 26 -6.14 -12.34 11.64
N ARG A 27 -7.48 -12.42 11.61
CA ARG A 27 -8.32 -11.84 12.68
C ARG A 27 -7.99 -12.41 14.05
N GLN A 28 -7.81 -13.73 14.14
CA GLN A 28 -7.42 -14.39 15.40
C GLN A 28 -6.05 -13.90 15.90
N TRP A 29 -5.09 -13.74 14.98
CA TRP A 29 -3.78 -13.21 15.33
C TRP A 29 -3.86 -11.77 15.86
N PHE A 30 -4.56 -10.87 15.16
CA PHE A 30 -4.77 -9.49 15.63
C PHE A 30 -5.46 -9.43 16.99
N ALA A 31 -6.50 -10.25 17.20
CA ALA A 31 -7.18 -10.35 18.49
C ALA A 31 -6.22 -10.81 19.60
N SER A 32 -5.35 -11.79 19.31
CA SER A 32 -4.33 -12.26 20.26
C SER A 32 -3.26 -11.20 20.59
N GLU A 33 -2.99 -10.28 19.66
CA GLU A 33 -2.06 -9.16 19.80
C GLU A 33 -2.72 -7.90 20.43
N GLY A 34 -4.01 -8.01 20.81
CA GLY A 34 -4.76 -6.95 21.47
C GLY A 34 -5.20 -5.81 20.55
N PHE A 35 -5.33 -6.07 19.25
CA PHE A 35 -5.91 -5.10 18.32
C PHE A 35 -7.44 -5.12 18.35
N VAL A 36 -8.02 -3.97 18.02
CA VAL A 36 -9.46 -3.82 17.78
C VAL A 36 -9.72 -3.81 16.26
N GLU A 37 -10.62 -4.66 15.78
CA GLU A 37 -11.13 -4.55 14.40
C GLU A 37 -12.09 -3.36 14.35
N VAL A 38 -11.79 -2.36 13.52
CA VAL A 38 -12.61 -1.15 13.35
C VAL A 38 -13.27 -1.12 11.99
N GLU A 39 -14.33 -0.32 11.86
CA GLU A 39 -14.97 -0.01 10.58
C GLU A 39 -14.98 1.50 10.39
N THR A 40 -14.42 1.96 9.28
CA THR A 40 -14.36 3.38 8.90
C THR A 40 -15.26 3.66 7.69
N PRO A 41 -15.76 4.90 7.52
CA PRO A 41 -16.62 5.23 6.39
C PRO A 41 -15.91 5.03 5.05
N VAL A 42 -16.60 4.41 4.09
CA VAL A 42 -16.11 4.25 2.71
C VAL A 42 -16.30 5.53 1.90
N LEU A 43 -17.41 6.23 2.13
CA LEU A 43 -17.75 7.47 1.47
C LEU A 43 -17.06 8.64 2.19
N GLN A 44 -16.13 9.30 1.51
CA GLN A 44 -15.23 10.29 2.09
C GLN A 44 -15.27 11.63 1.35
N MET A 45 -14.76 12.67 2.01
CA MET A 45 -14.53 14.00 1.43
C MET A 45 -13.42 14.00 0.37
N ALA A 46 -12.48 13.07 0.45
CA ALA A 46 -11.43 12.85 -0.54
C ALA A 46 -11.16 11.34 -0.61
N PRO A 47 -10.77 10.78 -1.77
CA PRO A 47 -10.50 9.36 -1.86
C PRO A 47 -9.20 8.97 -1.15
N GLY A 48 -8.23 9.87 -1.10
CA GLY A 48 -6.87 9.67 -0.60
C GLY A 48 -6.01 10.88 -1.01
N ALA A 49 -4.69 10.72 -1.07
CA ALA A 49 -3.78 11.79 -1.47
C ALA A 49 -2.81 11.40 -2.60
N GLU A 50 -2.83 10.15 -3.05
CA GLU A 50 -1.87 9.68 -4.05
C GLU A 50 -2.06 10.39 -5.40
N VAL A 51 -0.96 10.98 -5.87
CA VAL A 51 -0.91 11.74 -7.13
C VAL A 51 -1.43 10.92 -8.31
N HIS A 52 -0.97 9.68 -8.44
CA HIS A 52 -1.23 8.85 -9.62
C HIS A 52 -2.51 7.98 -9.54
N LEU A 53 -3.21 7.95 -8.40
CA LEU A 53 -4.46 7.19 -8.30
C LEU A 53 -5.65 7.98 -8.86
N ALA A 54 -6.61 7.29 -9.45
CA ALA A 54 -7.90 7.87 -9.81
C ALA A 54 -8.97 7.38 -8.82
N GLY A 55 -9.87 8.28 -8.40
CA GLY A 55 -10.94 7.99 -7.45
C GLY A 55 -12.27 7.77 -8.16
N PHE A 56 -13.18 7.01 -7.54
CA PHE A 56 -14.59 7.01 -7.91
C PHE A 56 -15.28 8.16 -7.17
N ALA A 57 -15.82 9.12 -7.93
CA ALA A 57 -16.63 10.21 -7.40
C ALA A 57 -18.12 9.85 -7.44
N THR A 58 -18.89 10.40 -6.51
CA THR A 58 -20.35 10.28 -6.41
C THR A 58 -20.92 11.55 -5.79
N HIS A 59 -22.24 11.69 -5.81
CA HIS A 59 -22.96 12.79 -5.18
C HIS A 59 -23.81 12.25 -4.05
N TRP A 60 -23.72 12.86 -2.88
CA TRP A 60 -24.60 12.59 -1.74
C TRP A 60 -25.71 13.63 -1.71
N GLU A 61 -26.92 13.21 -2.04
CA GLU A 61 -28.13 14.03 -1.98
C GLU A 61 -28.69 14.04 -0.54
N LEU A 62 -28.95 15.23 -0.02
CA LEU A 62 -29.57 15.45 1.28
C LEU A 62 -31.09 15.66 1.16
N PRO A 63 -31.86 15.47 2.25
CA PRO A 63 -33.33 15.61 2.21
C PRO A 63 -33.85 17.00 1.82
N ASP A 64 -33.01 18.03 1.93
CA ASP A 64 -33.31 19.40 1.50
C ASP A 64 -32.93 19.69 0.03
N GLY A 65 -32.42 18.69 -0.68
CA GLY A 65 -31.97 18.79 -2.07
C GLY A 65 -30.56 19.33 -2.23
N GLU A 66 -29.80 19.56 -1.15
CA GLU A 66 -28.37 19.86 -1.25
C GLU A 66 -27.60 18.62 -1.74
N GLU A 67 -26.79 18.78 -2.80
CA GLU A 67 -25.87 17.74 -3.26
C GLU A 67 -24.44 18.03 -2.78
N ARG A 68 -23.78 16.98 -2.30
CA ARG A 68 -22.38 17.05 -1.85
C ARG A 68 -21.53 16.07 -2.63
N GLU A 69 -20.51 16.57 -3.33
CA GLU A 69 -19.53 15.70 -3.99
C GLU A 69 -18.76 14.88 -2.95
N ARG A 70 -18.66 13.58 -3.19
CA ARG A 70 -18.00 12.61 -2.31
C ARG A 70 -17.24 11.60 -3.15
N TRP A 71 -16.34 10.87 -2.50
CA TRP A 71 -15.53 9.85 -3.14
C TRP A 71 -15.60 8.54 -2.37
N LEU A 72 -15.43 7.44 -3.09
CA LEU A 72 -15.09 6.16 -2.47
C LEU A 72 -13.59 6.16 -2.18
N HIS A 73 -13.21 5.80 -0.96
CA HIS A 73 -11.81 5.85 -0.52
C HIS A 73 -10.89 4.86 -1.26
N SER A 74 -9.65 5.27 -1.52
CA SER A 74 -8.56 4.41 -2.02
C SER A 74 -7.87 3.65 -0.89
N SER A 75 -8.01 4.13 0.35
CA SER A 75 -7.51 3.58 1.61
C SER A 75 -8.30 4.15 2.81
N PRO A 76 -8.54 3.38 3.88
CA PRO A 76 -9.09 3.90 5.15
C PRO A 76 -8.08 4.69 6.02
N GLU A 77 -6.83 4.86 5.56
CA GLU A 77 -5.69 5.37 6.34
C GLU A 77 -5.99 6.65 7.14
N PHE A 78 -6.56 7.69 6.51
CA PHE A 78 -6.86 8.94 7.21
C PHE A 78 -7.89 8.74 8.32
N ALA A 79 -8.95 7.98 8.07
CA ALA A 79 -9.98 7.69 9.07
C ALA A 79 -9.42 6.84 10.23
N MET A 80 -8.56 5.87 9.92
CA MET A 80 -7.90 5.03 10.93
C MET A 80 -6.90 5.82 11.78
N LYS A 81 -6.17 6.78 11.18
CA LYS A 81 -5.31 7.71 11.93
C LYS A 81 -6.09 8.65 12.84
N LYS A 82 -7.28 9.11 12.44
CA LYS A 82 -8.18 9.86 13.34
C LYS A 82 -8.57 9.03 14.57
N LEU A 83 -8.81 7.73 14.41
CA LEU A 83 -9.08 6.82 15.54
C LEU A 83 -7.86 6.62 16.45
N LEU A 84 -6.64 6.58 15.90
CA LEU A 84 -5.41 6.57 16.71
C LEU A 84 -5.29 7.86 17.54
N ALA A 85 -5.51 9.02 16.93
CA ALA A 85 -5.53 10.31 17.62
C ALA A 85 -6.65 10.37 18.68
N GLY A 86 -7.79 9.71 18.41
CA GLY A 86 -8.89 9.52 19.35
C GLY A 86 -8.60 8.53 20.49
N GLY A 87 -7.41 7.93 20.54
CA GLY A 87 -6.95 7.10 21.66
C GLY A 87 -7.16 5.60 21.49
N VAL A 88 -7.34 5.09 20.27
CA VAL A 88 -7.37 3.63 19.99
C VAL A 88 -5.96 3.17 19.58
N PRO A 89 -5.11 2.63 20.49
CA PRO A 89 -3.67 2.49 20.23
C PRO A 89 -3.30 1.34 19.28
N ARG A 90 -4.18 0.37 19.08
CA ARG A 90 -3.96 -0.80 18.21
C ARG A 90 -5.26 -1.12 17.50
N LEU A 91 -5.29 -0.86 16.20
CA LEU A 91 -6.48 -1.07 15.37
C LEU A 91 -6.10 -1.68 14.03
N PHE A 92 -7.03 -2.44 13.47
CA PHE A 92 -6.91 -3.00 12.13
C PHE A 92 -8.27 -3.01 11.44
N GLN A 93 -8.27 -3.07 10.11
CA GLN A 93 -9.49 -3.16 9.32
C GLN A 93 -9.21 -3.95 8.03
N PHE A 94 -10.11 -4.88 7.71
CA PHE A 94 -10.27 -5.36 6.34
C PHE A 94 -11.20 -4.39 5.59
N ALA A 95 -10.62 -3.41 4.91
CA ALA A 95 -11.37 -2.36 4.23
C ALA A 95 -11.61 -2.71 2.77
N ARG A 96 -12.85 -2.50 2.32
CA ARG A 96 -13.14 -2.45 0.89
C ARG A 96 -12.74 -1.08 0.35
N VAL A 97 -11.85 -1.06 -0.63
CA VAL A 97 -11.31 0.17 -1.22
C VAL A 97 -11.49 0.19 -2.73
N PHE A 98 -11.45 1.39 -3.30
CA PHE A 98 -11.86 1.65 -4.67
C PHE A 98 -10.82 2.49 -5.38
N ARG A 99 -10.37 2.02 -6.53
CA ARG A 99 -9.41 2.74 -7.38
C ARG A 99 -9.89 2.70 -8.82
N ASN A 100 -10.20 3.87 -9.36
CA ASN A 100 -10.68 4.01 -10.72
C ASN A 100 -9.52 3.79 -11.71
N ALA A 101 -9.84 3.42 -12.95
CA ALA A 101 -8.88 3.07 -14.00
C ALA A 101 -7.94 1.89 -13.70
N GLU A 102 -8.17 1.11 -12.64
CA GLU A 102 -7.44 -0.13 -12.39
C GLU A 102 -7.97 -1.30 -13.25
N GLY A 103 -7.04 -2.11 -13.76
CA GLY A 103 -7.37 -3.31 -14.53
C GLY A 103 -6.14 -4.06 -15.00
N SER A 104 -5.76 -5.10 -14.25
CA SER A 104 -4.70 -6.05 -14.66
C SER A 104 -4.89 -7.37 -13.91
N ALA A 105 -3.98 -8.33 -14.10
CA ALA A 105 -4.00 -9.58 -13.33
C ALA A 105 -3.93 -9.38 -11.81
N LEU A 106 -3.30 -8.29 -11.33
CA LEU A 106 -3.09 -7.98 -9.90
C LEU A 106 -3.93 -6.79 -9.38
N HIS A 107 -4.71 -6.15 -10.25
CA HIS A 107 -5.38 -4.88 -9.97
C HIS A 107 -6.85 -4.94 -10.37
N TYR A 108 -7.74 -4.58 -9.45
CA TYR A 108 -9.19 -4.62 -9.62
C TYR A 108 -9.80 -3.32 -9.10
N PRO A 109 -10.85 -2.77 -9.72
CA PRO A 109 -11.41 -1.47 -9.33
C PRO A 109 -11.95 -1.43 -7.90
N GLU A 110 -12.32 -2.58 -7.35
CA GLU A 110 -12.81 -2.76 -6.00
C GLU A 110 -12.06 -3.96 -5.36
N PHE A 111 -11.32 -3.73 -4.28
CA PHE A 111 -10.52 -4.78 -3.63
C PHE A 111 -10.38 -4.54 -2.12
N THR A 112 -9.85 -5.53 -1.42
CA THR A 112 -9.68 -5.55 0.03
C THR A 112 -8.25 -5.19 0.41
N LEU A 113 -8.09 -4.09 1.14
CA LEU A 113 -6.89 -3.81 1.92
C LEU A 113 -7.06 -4.37 3.34
N LEU A 114 -5.98 -4.91 3.89
CA LEU A 114 -5.80 -5.09 5.31
C LEU A 114 -4.89 -3.96 5.79
N GLU A 115 -5.42 -3.05 6.60
CA GLU A 115 -4.61 -2.01 7.24
C GLU A 115 -4.56 -2.23 8.74
N TRP A 116 -3.42 -1.89 9.34
CA TRP A 116 -3.28 -1.88 10.80
C TRP A 116 -2.26 -0.85 11.26
N TYR A 117 -2.47 -0.37 12.49
CA TYR A 117 -1.64 0.66 13.09
C TYR A 117 -1.35 0.34 14.55
N ARG A 118 -0.14 0.69 15.00
CA ARG A 118 0.32 0.59 16.40
C ARG A 118 0.82 1.95 16.87
N ALA A 119 0.19 2.50 17.91
CA ALA A 119 0.72 3.61 18.67
C ALA A 119 1.92 3.17 19.53
N GLY A 120 2.92 4.03 19.63
CA GLY A 120 4.16 3.83 20.37
C GLY A 120 5.13 2.81 19.76
N ALA A 121 4.87 2.33 18.54
CA ALA A 121 5.70 1.34 17.87
C ALA A 121 6.53 1.95 16.73
N ASP A 122 7.73 1.42 16.55
CA ASP A 122 8.54 1.67 15.36
C ASP A 122 8.01 0.89 14.15
N TYR A 123 8.43 1.31 12.96
CA TYR A 123 8.09 0.65 11.71
C TYR A 123 8.74 -0.74 11.59
N GLU A 124 9.79 -1.03 12.38
CA GLU A 124 10.41 -2.37 12.47
C GLU A 124 9.48 -3.38 13.16
N THR A 125 8.64 -2.93 14.10
CA THR A 125 7.57 -3.76 14.67
C THR A 125 6.57 -4.18 13.59
N ILE A 126 6.26 -3.29 12.65
CA ILE A 126 5.34 -3.57 11.53
C ILE A 126 5.99 -4.55 10.53
N MET A 127 7.31 -4.52 10.37
CA MET A 127 8.05 -5.55 9.62
C MET A 127 7.89 -6.94 10.25
N GLN A 128 7.97 -7.03 11.58
CA GLN A 128 7.79 -8.29 12.31
C GLN A 128 6.34 -8.79 12.23
N ASP A 129 5.36 -7.88 12.35
CA ASP A 129 3.94 -8.19 12.11
C ASP A 129 3.74 -8.80 10.73
N SER A 130 4.35 -8.19 9.71
CA SER A 130 4.28 -8.66 8.32
C SER A 130 4.80 -10.09 8.16
N ALA A 131 5.96 -10.41 8.75
CA ALA A 131 6.50 -11.77 8.73
C ALA A 131 5.57 -12.78 9.40
N ARG A 132 4.98 -12.42 10.55
CA ARG A 132 4.01 -13.27 11.26
C ARG A 132 2.75 -13.51 10.44
N LEU A 133 2.21 -12.47 9.79
CA LEU A 133 1.01 -12.58 8.96
C LEU A 133 1.23 -13.47 7.73
N LEU A 134 2.39 -13.40 7.08
CA LEU A 134 2.72 -14.29 5.96
C LEU A 134 2.70 -15.77 6.40
N ALA A 135 3.23 -16.08 7.58
CA ALA A 135 3.25 -17.44 8.11
C ALA A 135 1.85 -18.04 8.38
N LEU A 136 0.81 -17.20 8.49
CA LEU A 136 -0.59 -17.63 8.67
C LEU A 136 -1.24 -18.19 7.40
N ALA A 137 -0.61 -18.04 6.23
CA ALA A 137 -1.10 -18.59 4.97
C ALA A 137 -1.26 -20.13 4.99
N ASP A 138 -0.62 -20.82 5.95
CA ASP A 138 -0.66 -22.28 6.14
C ASP A 138 -0.43 -23.09 4.86
N VAL A 139 0.52 -22.63 4.05
CA VAL A 139 1.01 -23.31 2.84
C VAL A 139 2.51 -23.56 2.94
N SER A 140 3.03 -24.48 2.12
CA SER A 140 4.48 -24.73 2.06
C SER A 140 5.24 -23.58 1.41
N GLU A 141 4.67 -23.01 0.34
CA GLU A 141 5.26 -21.91 -0.42
C GLU A 141 4.15 -20.98 -0.93
N LEU A 142 4.38 -19.67 -0.88
CA LEU A 142 3.65 -18.65 -1.63
C LEU A 142 4.13 -18.65 -3.09
N ARG A 143 3.23 -18.37 -4.04
CA ARG A 143 3.48 -18.58 -5.48
C ARG A 143 2.94 -17.45 -6.35
N TRP A 144 3.74 -17.04 -7.33
CA TRP A 144 3.31 -16.18 -8.43
C TRP A 144 4.05 -16.57 -9.71
N GLY A 145 3.32 -17.12 -10.70
CA GLY A 145 3.93 -17.76 -11.86
C GLY A 145 4.93 -18.85 -11.43
N ASP A 146 6.16 -18.79 -11.95
CA ASP A 146 7.22 -19.74 -11.61
C ASP A 146 7.97 -19.38 -10.31
N ARG A 147 7.70 -18.21 -9.73
CA ARG A 147 8.39 -17.72 -8.52
C ARG A 147 7.74 -18.31 -7.26
N ARG A 148 8.59 -18.60 -6.28
CA ARG A 148 8.24 -19.25 -5.01
C ARG A 148 8.86 -18.51 -3.85
N CYS A 149 8.18 -18.49 -2.72
CA CYS A 149 8.66 -17.89 -1.48
C CYS A 149 8.20 -18.75 -0.30
N ASP A 150 9.11 -19.06 0.65
CA ASP A 150 8.72 -19.66 1.92
C ASP A 150 8.10 -18.57 2.83
N PRO A 151 6.80 -18.67 3.19
CA PRO A 151 6.14 -17.69 4.05
C PRO A 151 6.70 -17.63 5.48
N ARG A 152 7.46 -18.65 5.91
CA ARG A 152 8.02 -18.77 7.27
C ARG A 152 9.50 -18.37 7.33
N ALA A 153 10.12 -18.09 6.20
CA ALA A 153 11.51 -17.65 6.16
C ALA A 153 11.62 -16.22 6.69
N GLU A 154 12.69 -15.94 7.44
CA GLU A 154 13.01 -14.59 7.90
C GLU A 154 13.14 -13.64 6.68
N PRO A 155 12.38 -12.53 6.64
CA PRO A 155 12.46 -11.60 5.52
C PRO A 155 13.86 -11.03 5.32
N GLU A 156 14.29 -10.91 4.07
CA GLU A 156 15.48 -10.12 3.73
C GLU A 156 15.15 -8.64 3.93
N ARG A 157 15.94 -7.92 4.75
CA ARG A 157 15.88 -6.46 4.81
C ARG A 157 16.86 -5.89 3.79
N LEU A 158 16.35 -5.13 2.84
CA LEU A 158 17.11 -4.53 1.75
C LEU A 158 16.77 -3.04 1.67
N THR A 159 17.77 -2.16 1.72
CA THR A 159 17.49 -0.73 1.50
C THR A 159 17.26 -0.44 0.02
N VAL A 160 16.44 0.57 -0.32
CA VAL A 160 16.25 0.99 -1.73
C VAL A 160 17.59 1.34 -2.37
N ALA A 161 18.46 2.06 -1.67
CA ALA A 161 19.79 2.39 -2.17
C ALA A 161 20.66 1.14 -2.43
N GLU A 162 20.58 0.12 -1.57
CA GLU A 162 21.28 -1.15 -1.79
C GLU A 162 20.68 -1.95 -2.95
N ALA A 163 19.36 -1.98 -3.11
CA ALA A 163 18.69 -2.61 -4.23
C ALA A 163 19.13 -2.01 -5.57
N PHE A 164 19.17 -0.67 -5.66
CA PHE A 164 19.67 0.04 -6.84
C PHE A 164 21.15 -0.27 -7.12
N ARG A 165 21.98 -0.32 -6.08
CA ARG A 165 23.39 -0.69 -6.22
C ARG A 165 23.55 -2.12 -6.74
N ARG A 166 22.80 -3.07 -6.17
CA ARG A 166 22.88 -4.52 -6.45
C ARG A 166 22.34 -4.89 -7.82
N TYR A 167 21.20 -4.33 -8.22
CA TYR A 167 20.46 -4.77 -9.41
C TYR A 167 20.52 -3.78 -10.57
N ALA A 168 20.83 -2.50 -10.32
CA ALA A 168 20.96 -1.47 -11.36
C ALA A 168 22.37 -0.89 -11.47
N GLY A 169 23.28 -1.15 -10.53
CA GLY A 169 24.64 -0.59 -10.52
C GLY A 169 24.71 0.90 -10.19
N VAL A 170 23.67 1.46 -9.55
CA VAL A 170 23.52 2.91 -9.32
C VAL A 170 23.72 3.27 -7.85
N ASP A 171 24.44 4.36 -7.59
CA ASP A 171 24.39 5.06 -6.31
C ASP A 171 23.17 5.98 -6.27
N LEU A 172 22.02 5.43 -5.87
CA LEU A 172 20.72 6.08 -5.96
C LEU A 172 20.70 7.48 -5.32
N LEU A 173 21.22 7.59 -4.09
CA LEU A 173 21.13 8.83 -3.32
C LEU A 173 21.93 9.97 -3.94
N ALA A 174 22.98 9.66 -4.73
CA ALA A 174 23.75 10.65 -5.47
C ALA A 174 23.03 11.15 -6.74
N THR A 175 21.90 10.53 -7.11
CA THR A 175 21.12 10.89 -8.30
C THR A 175 19.85 11.68 -7.99
N VAL A 176 19.43 11.78 -6.73
CA VAL A 176 18.16 12.42 -6.33
C VAL A 176 18.06 13.83 -6.94
N GLY A 177 16.97 14.09 -7.66
CA GLY A 177 16.73 15.36 -8.38
C GLY A 177 17.42 15.47 -9.75
N HIS A 178 18.18 14.46 -10.18
CA HIS A 178 18.93 14.43 -11.44
C HIS A 178 18.52 13.22 -12.29
N ALA A 179 17.38 13.32 -12.98
CA ALA A 179 16.81 12.26 -13.80
C ALA A 179 17.77 11.76 -14.91
N ASP A 180 18.49 12.67 -15.53
CA ASP A 180 19.49 12.41 -16.57
C ASP A 180 20.63 11.53 -16.05
N ARG A 181 21.09 11.79 -14.83
CA ARG A 181 22.11 11.01 -14.15
C ARG A 181 21.59 9.62 -13.82
N LEU A 182 20.39 9.51 -13.24
CA LEU A 182 19.80 8.22 -12.90
C LEU A 182 19.60 7.36 -14.16
N ALA A 183 19.10 7.93 -15.25
CA ALA A 183 18.89 7.24 -16.51
C ALA A 183 20.22 6.75 -17.11
N ARG A 184 21.23 7.61 -17.18
CA ARG A 184 22.56 7.26 -17.69
C ARG A 184 23.23 6.17 -16.86
N ASP A 185 23.25 6.34 -15.54
CA ASP A 185 23.96 5.44 -14.63
C ASP A 185 23.25 4.07 -14.54
N SER A 186 21.91 4.04 -14.64
CA SER A 186 21.12 2.79 -14.68
C SER A 186 21.07 2.14 -16.06
N GLY A 187 21.30 2.88 -17.15
CA GLY A 187 21.09 2.42 -18.52
C GLY A 187 19.61 2.27 -18.91
N VAL A 188 18.67 2.80 -18.12
CA VAL A 188 17.25 2.90 -18.48
C VAL A 188 17.04 4.15 -19.34
N ALA A 189 16.25 4.03 -20.40
CA ALA A 189 15.97 5.15 -21.30
C ALA A 189 15.30 6.31 -20.56
N MET A 190 15.57 7.56 -20.97
CA MET A 190 14.85 8.76 -20.51
C MET A 190 13.95 9.26 -21.64
N HIS A 191 12.73 9.66 -21.32
CA HIS A 191 11.80 10.30 -22.24
C HIS A 191 11.73 11.81 -22.01
N ALA A 192 11.21 12.53 -23.00
CA ALA A 192 11.04 13.97 -22.88
C ALA A 192 10.01 14.29 -21.80
N GLY A 193 10.43 15.05 -20.79
CA GLY A 193 9.56 15.45 -19.67
C GLY A 193 9.62 14.51 -18.45
N ASP A 194 10.41 13.43 -18.50
CA ASP A 194 10.60 12.55 -17.35
C ASP A 194 11.15 13.34 -16.15
N SER A 195 10.48 13.19 -15.01
CA SER A 195 11.00 13.56 -13.70
C SER A 195 12.00 12.51 -13.20
N TRP A 196 12.65 12.80 -12.07
CA TRP A 196 13.51 11.82 -11.42
C TRP A 196 12.72 10.58 -10.96
N ASP A 197 11.50 10.79 -10.45
CA ASP A 197 10.59 9.75 -9.98
C ASP A 197 10.17 8.83 -11.14
N ASP A 198 9.89 9.37 -12.33
CA ASP A 198 9.55 8.56 -13.51
C ASP A 198 10.68 7.58 -13.88
N VAL A 199 11.92 8.07 -13.88
CA VAL A 199 13.09 7.22 -14.13
C VAL A 199 13.28 6.22 -13.00
N PHE A 200 13.10 6.64 -11.74
CA PHE A 200 13.18 5.75 -10.57
C PHE A 200 12.22 4.57 -10.67
N PHE A 201 10.94 4.82 -10.92
CA PHE A 201 9.93 3.76 -11.01
C PHE A 201 10.18 2.83 -12.20
N ARG A 202 10.67 3.37 -13.32
CA ARG A 202 11.06 2.53 -14.46
C ARG A 202 12.26 1.62 -14.14
N VAL A 203 13.26 2.13 -13.41
CA VAL A 203 14.38 1.30 -12.94
C VAL A 203 13.90 0.23 -11.95
N MET A 204 13.01 0.59 -11.02
CA MET A 204 12.38 -0.35 -10.10
C MET A 204 11.70 -1.50 -10.84
N PHE A 205 10.81 -1.17 -11.79
CA PHE A 205 10.05 -2.13 -12.58
C PHE A 205 10.94 -3.01 -13.47
N ASP A 206 11.83 -2.40 -14.27
CA ASP A 206 12.63 -3.11 -15.27
C ASP A 206 13.71 -4.00 -14.66
N LYS A 207 14.26 -3.63 -13.50
CA LYS A 207 15.49 -4.23 -12.97
C LYS A 207 15.38 -4.82 -11.57
N ILE A 208 14.50 -4.29 -10.72
CA ILE A 208 14.56 -4.55 -9.28
C ILE A 208 13.42 -5.44 -8.82
N GLU A 209 12.16 -5.05 -9.04
CA GLU A 209 10.97 -5.72 -8.48
C GLU A 209 10.94 -7.22 -8.74
N GLY A 210 11.33 -7.63 -9.96
CA GLY A 210 11.36 -9.03 -10.36
C GLY A 210 12.34 -9.91 -9.57
N GLN A 211 13.29 -9.31 -8.86
CA GLN A 211 14.29 -9.99 -8.03
C GLN A 211 13.88 -10.10 -6.55
N LEU A 212 12.86 -9.36 -6.12
CA LEU A 212 12.48 -9.24 -4.72
C LEU A 212 11.54 -10.38 -4.30
N GLY A 213 11.64 -10.83 -3.06
CA GLY A 213 10.70 -11.80 -2.48
C GLY A 213 10.81 -13.21 -3.07
N VAL A 214 11.93 -13.58 -3.70
CA VAL A 214 12.15 -14.92 -4.26
C VAL A 214 12.91 -15.80 -3.26
N GLY A 215 12.34 -16.96 -2.94
CA GLY A 215 12.83 -17.88 -1.91
C GLY A 215 12.41 -17.49 -0.50
N ARG A 216 12.51 -16.21 -0.14
CA ARG A 216 12.04 -15.62 1.12
C ARG A 216 11.41 -14.24 0.87
N PRO A 217 10.58 -13.70 1.77
CA PRO A 217 10.03 -12.36 1.62
C PRO A 217 11.13 -11.30 1.64
N THR A 218 10.93 -10.17 0.95
CA THR A 218 11.87 -9.03 1.01
C THR A 218 11.15 -7.80 1.54
N ILE A 219 11.71 -7.20 2.57
CA ILE A 219 11.35 -5.86 3.05
C ILE A 219 12.29 -4.88 2.34
N LEU A 220 11.74 -4.12 1.40
CA LEU A 220 12.45 -3.03 0.74
C LEU A 220 12.21 -1.74 1.53
N CYS A 221 13.23 -1.19 2.19
CA CYS A 221 13.07 -0.07 3.14
C CYS A 221 13.96 1.14 2.83
N GLU A 222 13.74 2.24 3.55
CA GLU A 222 14.56 3.45 3.47
C GLU A 222 14.45 4.15 2.11
N TYR A 223 13.21 4.44 1.71
CA TYR A 223 12.93 5.22 0.50
C TYR A 223 13.53 6.63 0.62
N PRO A 224 14.04 7.20 -0.49
CA PRO A 224 14.47 8.60 -0.53
C PRO A 224 13.39 9.54 0.02
N ILE A 225 13.79 10.60 0.73
CA ILE A 225 12.86 11.49 1.44
C ILE A 225 11.82 12.17 0.53
N GLY A 226 12.14 12.38 -0.76
CA GLY A 226 11.18 12.87 -1.76
C GLY A 226 10.01 11.90 -2.00
N MET A 227 10.23 10.61 -1.72
CA MET A 227 9.24 9.53 -1.83
C MET A 227 8.73 9.09 -0.45
N ALA A 228 8.79 9.97 0.54
CA ALA A 228 8.37 9.66 1.90
C ALA A 228 6.85 9.42 2.01
N ALA A 229 6.04 9.93 1.08
CA ALA A 229 4.58 9.93 1.21
C ALA A 229 4.16 10.41 2.61
N LEU A 230 3.49 9.56 3.38
CA LEU A 230 3.00 9.82 4.74
C LEU A 230 4.00 9.40 5.84
N ALA A 231 5.21 8.98 5.48
CA ALA A 231 6.24 8.56 6.41
C ALA A 231 7.08 9.74 6.95
N ARG A 232 7.51 9.62 8.21
CA ARG A 232 8.51 10.50 8.81
C ARG A 232 9.91 10.23 8.26
N ALA A 233 10.79 11.22 8.36
CA ALA A 233 12.22 11.05 8.07
C ALA A 233 12.85 10.05 9.04
N LYS A 234 13.81 9.26 8.56
CA LYS A 234 14.53 8.30 9.39
C LYS A 234 15.42 9.01 10.42
N PRO A 235 15.34 8.68 11.72
CA PRO A 235 16.30 9.14 12.71
C PRO A 235 17.73 8.74 12.31
N GLY A 236 18.63 9.72 12.25
CA GLY A 236 20.04 9.52 11.93
C GLY A 236 20.42 9.63 10.44
N ASP A 237 19.47 9.55 9.51
CA ASP A 237 19.72 9.86 8.09
C ASP A 237 18.50 10.55 7.44
N PRO A 238 18.45 11.89 7.39
CA PRO A 238 17.30 12.63 6.89
C PRO A 238 17.11 12.51 5.36
N ARG A 239 18.03 11.85 4.64
CA ARG A 239 17.90 11.64 3.19
C ARG A 239 16.88 10.55 2.86
N VAL A 240 16.50 9.73 3.84
CA VAL A 240 15.57 8.63 3.68
C VAL A 240 14.43 8.69 4.70
N ALA A 241 13.31 8.07 4.39
CA ALA A 241 12.14 7.98 5.23
C ALA A 241 12.02 6.60 5.89
N GLU A 242 11.30 6.53 7.00
CA GLU A 242 10.86 5.26 7.61
C GLU A 242 9.70 4.66 6.80
N ARG A 243 9.93 4.41 5.53
CA ARG A 243 9.01 3.72 4.63
C ARG A 243 9.58 2.35 4.28
N PHE A 244 8.72 1.35 4.22
CA PHE A 244 9.07 0.09 3.58
C PHE A 244 7.91 -0.47 2.76
N GLU A 245 8.27 -1.27 1.77
CA GLU A 245 7.36 -2.13 1.03
C GLU A 245 7.73 -3.59 1.29
N LEU A 246 6.71 -4.46 1.31
CA LEU A 246 6.89 -5.90 1.41
C LEU A 246 6.71 -6.52 0.03
N TYR A 247 7.72 -7.25 -0.44
CA TYR A 247 7.67 -8.00 -1.69
C TYR A 247 7.66 -9.50 -1.44
N VAL A 248 6.80 -10.19 -2.17
CA VAL A 248 6.71 -11.67 -2.20
C VAL A 248 6.58 -12.11 -3.65
N CYS A 249 7.46 -12.98 -4.13
CA CYS A 249 7.51 -13.46 -5.51
C CYS A 249 7.56 -12.32 -6.56
N GLY A 250 8.18 -11.20 -6.22
CA GLY A 250 8.25 -9.97 -7.02
C GLY A 250 6.91 -9.26 -7.19
N VAL A 251 5.96 -9.51 -6.29
CA VAL A 251 4.70 -8.76 -6.15
C VAL A 251 4.83 -7.87 -4.93
N GLU A 252 4.63 -6.56 -5.11
CA GLU A 252 4.43 -5.62 -4.00
C GLU A 252 3.14 -6.01 -3.26
N LEU A 253 3.30 -6.41 -2.01
CA LEU A 253 2.21 -6.92 -1.18
C LEU A 253 1.70 -5.87 -0.19
N ALA A 254 2.57 -5.00 0.29
CA ALA A 254 2.20 -3.98 1.27
C ALA A 254 3.14 -2.77 1.21
N ASN A 255 2.64 -1.63 1.67
CA ASN A 255 3.40 -0.38 1.86
C ASN A 255 3.15 0.14 3.28
N ALA A 256 4.21 0.57 3.95
CA ALA A 256 4.22 0.79 5.39
C ALA A 256 5.07 1.99 5.79
N PHE A 257 4.68 2.66 6.88
CA PHE A 257 5.28 3.91 7.33
C PHE A 257 5.52 3.90 8.85
N GLY A 258 6.66 4.45 9.26
CA GLY A 258 6.75 5.19 10.50
C GLY A 258 6.00 6.50 10.29
N GLU A 259 4.85 6.67 10.93
CA GLU A 259 3.90 7.72 10.55
C GLU A 259 4.45 9.13 10.78
N LEU A 260 4.17 10.02 9.84
CA LEU A 260 4.33 11.46 10.00
C LEU A 260 3.21 11.99 10.91
N THR A 261 3.61 12.57 12.05
CA THR A 261 2.67 13.14 13.04
C THR A 261 2.68 14.67 13.06
N ASP A 262 3.58 15.32 12.30
CA ASP A 262 3.67 16.78 12.23
C ASP A 262 2.61 17.35 11.28
N PRO A 263 1.62 18.11 11.77
CA PRO A 263 0.52 18.61 10.95
C PRO A 263 0.96 19.63 9.90
N ALA A 264 1.99 20.43 10.17
CA ALA A 264 2.46 21.45 9.25
C ALA A 264 3.19 20.80 8.07
N VAL A 265 4.05 19.82 8.35
CA VAL A 265 4.73 19.03 7.31
C VAL A 265 3.70 18.22 6.51
N GLN A 266 2.71 17.62 7.19
CA GLN A 266 1.67 16.85 6.52
C GLN A 266 0.86 17.73 5.56
N ARG A 267 0.40 18.91 6.01
CA ARG A 267 -0.33 19.86 5.15
C ARG A 267 0.50 20.26 3.93
N ALA A 268 1.77 20.59 4.12
CA ALA A 268 2.65 20.99 3.02
C ALA A 268 2.81 19.88 1.97
N ARG A 269 2.94 18.62 2.39
CA ARG A 269 3.02 17.47 1.48
C ARG A 269 1.71 17.23 0.74
N LEU A 270 0.57 17.21 1.44
CA LEU A 270 -0.75 17.05 0.81
C LEU A 270 -1.02 18.14 -0.22
N GLN A 271 -0.64 19.39 0.07
CA GLN A 271 -0.77 20.50 -0.86
C GLN A 271 0.09 20.28 -2.12
N ALA A 272 1.36 19.89 -1.95
CA ALA A 272 2.26 19.60 -3.07
C ALA A 272 1.76 18.43 -3.94
N ASP A 273 1.26 17.36 -3.32
CA ASP A 273 0.70 16.21 -4.04
C ASP A 273 -0.53 16.62 -4.85
N MET A 274 -1.39 17.46 -4.29
CA MET A 274 -2.57 17.96 -5.01
C MET A 274 -2.23 18.96 -6.13
N ASP A 275 -1.20 19.79 -5.95
CA ASP A 275 -0.68 20.68 -7.00
C ASP A 275 -0.10 19.86 -8.17
N GLU A 276 0.65 18.80 -7.86
CA GLU A 276 1.20 17.89 -8.88
C GLU A 276 0.12 17.09 -9.59
N LYS A 277 -0.89 16.62 -8.85
CA LYS A 277 -2.05 15.93 -9.43
C LYS A 277 -2.82 16.81 -10.40
N GLU A 278 -3.03 18.08 -10.04
CA GLU A 278 -3.68 19.06 -10.90
C GLU A 278 -2.84 19.34 -12.15
N ARG A 279 -1.52 19.45 -12.01
CA ARG A 279 -0.59 19.63 -13.14
C ARG A 279 -0.62 18.45 -14.11
N LEU A 280 -0.63 17.21 -13.61
CA LEU A 280 -0.56 16.00 -14.40
C LEU A 280 -1.91 15.59 -15.03
N TYR A 281 -2.99 15.73 -14.27
CA TYR A 281 -4.29 15.14 -14.63
C TYR A 281 -5.43 16.16 -14.73
N GLY A 282 -5.19 17.44 -14.41
CA GLY A 282 -6.24 18.46 -14.38
C GLY A 282 -7.30 18.25 -13.30
N VAL A 283 -6.99 17.44 -12.29
CA VAL A 283 -7.90 17.08 -11.18
C VAL A 283 -7.21 17.40 -9.86
N ARG A 284 -7.96 18.01 -8.94
CA ARG A 284 -7.52 18.31 -7.58
C ARG A 284 -8.52 17.75 -6.57
N TRP A 285 -8.07 16.91 -5.65
CA TRP A 285 -8.91 16.48 -4.54
C TRP A 285 -8.83 17.48 -3.38
N PRO A 286 -9.90 17.60 -2.59
CA PRO A 286 -9.85 18.44 -1.39
C PRO A 286 -8.89 17.82 -0.36
N ILE A 287 -8.28 18.69 0.45
CA ILE A 287 -7.51 18.27 1.62
C ILE A 287 -8.49 17.98 2.77
N ASP A 288 -8.30 16.86 3.45
CA ASP A 288 -9.10 16.51 4.63
C ASP A 288 -8.66 17.34 5.84
N GLU A 289 -9.33 18.47 6.05
CA GLU A 289 -9.08 19.38 7.18
C GLU A 289 -9.36 18.72 8.55
N ASP A 290 -10.25 17.74 8.61
CA ASP A 290 -10.53 16.99 9.84
C ASP A 290 -9.40 16.00 10.17
N PHE A 291 -8.74 15.43 9.16
CA PHE A 291 -7.50 14.67 9.37
C PHE A 291 -6.37 15.56 9.91
N LEU A 292 -6.18 16.76 9.36
CA LEU A 292 -5.19 17.70 9.86
C LEU A 292 -5.50 18.14 11.30
N ALA A 293 -6.78 18.40 11.62
CA ALA A 293 -7.20 18.70 12.99
C ALA A 293 -6.91 17.53 13.96
N ALA A 294 -7.06 16.28 13.52
CA ALA A 294 -6.70 15.11 14.33
C ALA A 294 -5.18 15.02 14.59
N LEU A 295 -4.35 15.37 13.61
CA LEU A 295 -2.89 15.46 13.82
C LEU A 295 -2.54 16.56 14.83
N GLU A 296 -3.17 17.74 14.70
CA GLU A 296 -2.99 18.86 15.64
C GLU A 296 -3.48 18.54 17.05
N HIS A 297 -4.55 17.74 17.19
CA HIS A 297 -5.02 17.26 18.48
C HIS A 297 -3.98 16.38 19.19
N GLY A 298 -3.21 15.62 18.41
CA GLY A 298 -2.08 14.83 18.89
C GLY A 298 -2.17 13.37 18.45
N LEU A 299 -1.79 13.10 17.20
CA LEU A 299 -1.50 11.73 16.79
C LEU A 299 -0.23 11.25 17.51
N PRO A 300 -0.29 10.19 18.35
CA PRO A 300 0.90 9.68 19.02
C PRO A 300 1.92 9.17 17.98
N PRO A 301 3.22 9.12 18.33
CA PRO A 301 4.20 8.39 17.52
C PRO A 301 3.68 7.00 17.23
N CYS A 302 3.54 6.65 15.95
CA CYS A 302 2.94 5.39 15.54
C CYS A 302 3.57 4.89 14.24
N SER A 303 3.24 3.66 13.89
CA SER A 303 3.60 3.05 12.61
C SER A 303 2.40 2.26 12.08
N GLY A 304 2.25 2.26 10.77
CA GLY A 304 1.12 1.67 10.07
C GLY A 304 1.52 1.04 8.74
N ILE A 305 0.58 0.33 8.14
CA ILE A 305 0.78 -0.41 6.89
C ILE A 305 -0.56 -0.70 6.22
N ALA A 306 -0.52 -0.70 4.89
CA ALA A 306 -1.59 -1.18 4.04
C ALA A 306 -1.10 -2.39 3.25
N LEU A 307 -1.76 -3.54 3.46
CA LEU A 307 -1.47 -4.81 2.79
C LEU A 307 -2.58 -5.18 1.82
N GLY A 308 -2.22 -5.50 0.58
CA GLY A 308 -3.13 -6.02 -0.45
C GLY A 308 -3.61 -7.42 -0.10
N PHE A 309 -4.75 -7.54 0.59
CA PHE A 309 -5.24 -8.84 1.07
C PHE A 309 -5.61 -9.77 -0.08
N ASP A 310 -6.15 -9.23 -1.18
CA ASP A 310 -6.39 -10.01 -2.40
C ASP A 310 -5.10 -10.58 -2.98
N ARG A 311 -4.02 -9.79 -3.04
CA ARG A 311 -2.71 -10.27 -3.50
C ARG A 311 -2.16 -11.36 -2.58
N LEU A 312 -2.32 -11.22 -1.26
CA LEU A 312 -1.93 -12.27 -0.33
C LEU A 312 -2.72 -13.57 -0.59
N ALA A 313 -4.03 -13.47 -0.81
CA ALA A 313 -4.86 -14.63 -1.16
C ALA A 313 -4.43 -15.26 -2.49
N MET A 314 -4.08 -14.44 -3.50
CA MET A 314 -3.54 -14.94 -4.76
C MET A 314 -2.23 -15.69 -4.56
N LEU A 315 -1.29 -15.10 -3.82
CA LEU A 315 0.00 -15.72 -3.50
C LEU A 315 -0.14 -17.02 -2.72
N THR A 316 -1.11 -17.08 -1.80
CA THR A 316 -1.42 -18.28 -1.00
C THR A 316 -1.98 -19.41 -1.86
N THR A 317 -2.77 -19.07 -2.88
CA THR A 317 -3.47 -20.05 -3.73
C THR A 317 -2.75 -20.35 -5.02
N GLY A 318 -1.75 -19.55 -5.39
CA GLY A 318 -1.11 -19.57 -6.71
C GLY A 318 -2.02 -19.08 -7.83
N ALA A 319 -3.07 -18.31 -7.53
CA ALA A 319 -3.97 -17.75 -8.52
C ALA A 319 -3.24 -16.77 -9.44
N SER A 320 -3.50 -16.86 -10.75
CA SER A 320 -2.88 -15.99 -11.77
C SER A 320 -3.64 -14.68 -12.01
N HIS A 321 -4.91 -14.61 -11.61
CA HIS A 321 -5.76 -13.44 -11.78
C HIS A 321 -6.49 -13.12 -10.48
N ILE A 322 -6.61 -11.83 -10.14
CA ILE A 322 -7.29 -11.39 -8.92
C ILE A 322 -8.75 -11.83 -8.86
N GLU A 323 -9.42 -11.94 -10.00
CA GLU A 323 -10.79 -12.45 -10.11
C GLU A 323 -10.93 -13.89 -9.61
N ASP A 324 -9.86 -14.68 -9.58
CA ASP A 324 -9.88 -16.05 -9.07
C ASP A 324 -9.99 -16.13 -7.54
N VAL A 325 -9.76 -15.01 -6.84
CA VAL A 325 -9.90 -14.89 -5.39
C VAL A 325 -11.03 -13.94 -4.97
N LEU A 326 -11.82 -13.45 -5.92
CA LEU A 326 -13.02 -12.64 -5.68
C LEU A 326 -14.28 -13.48 -5.83
N TRP A 327 -15.17 -13.43 -4.83
CA TRP A 327 -16.43 -14.18 -4.85
C TRP A 327 -17.25 -13.88 -6.12
N LEU A 328 -17.46 -12.59 -6.38
CA LEU A 328 -18.19 -12.09 -7.55
C LEU A 328 -17.44 -10.89 -8.15
N PRO A 329 -16.68 -11.09 -9.23
CA PRO A 329 -16.08 -10.00 -9.98
C PRO A 329 -17.16 -9.12 -10.67
N VAL A 330 -16.96 -7.80 -10.66
CA VAL A 330 -17.80 -6.80 -11.35
C VAL A 330 -17.70 -6.77 -12.90
N ARG A 331 -16.82 -7.57 -13.54
CA ARG A 331 -16.62 -7.57 -15.02
C ARG A 331 -17.23 -8.80 -15.69
#